data_AF-A0A7J2IU11-F1
#
_entry.id   AF-A0A7J2IU11-F1
#
_cell.length_a   1.000
_cell.length_b   1.000
_cell.length_c   1.000
_cell.angle_alpha   90.00
_cell.angle_beta   90.00
_cell.angle_gamma   90.00
#
_symmetry.space_group_name_H-M   'P 1'
#
loop_
_entity.id
_entity.type
_entity.pdbx_description
1 polymer ?
#
loop_
_entity_poly.entity_id
_entity_poly.type
_entity_poly.pdbx_seq_one_letter_code
_entity_poly.pdbx_strand_id
1 'polypeptide(L)'
;MSRQKALVIALVAAVILSCTLISVALIGRAGYPTRLVLHVVPVSEDGEALTGTFAVVVRNLTDAWRKPNSEVVYTSLEYCPSITIVLNLRRRWMWWNGHWQKHEYLVCLFNNWYFGERIVRVEPNATEIEMTVEVVLHRHPGGHRSNRALAPAMPCHSPT
;
A
#
# COMPACT_ATOMS: atom_id res chain seq x y z
N MET A 1 -24.29 25.96 -46.72
CA MET A 1 -23.89 24.67 -46.10
C MET A 1 -25.16 23.93 -45.68
N SER A 2 -25.42 22.72 -46.18
CA SER A 2 -26.71 22.03 -45.93
C SER A 2 -26.80 21.51 -44.49
N ARG A 3 -28.00 21.60 -43.88
CA ARG A 3 -28.29 21.12 -42.51
C ARG A 3 -27.80 19.69 -42.25
N GLN A 4 -27.78 18.85 -43.30
CA GLN A 4 -27.27 17.49 -43.28
C GLN A 4 -25.77 17.42 -42.96
N LYS A 5 -24.94 18.33 -43.50
CA LYS A 5 -23.50 18.38 -43.19
C LYS A 5 -23.27 18.77 -41.72
N ALA A 6 -24.05 19.71 -41.20
CA ALA A 6 -23.95 20.13 -39.80
C ALA A 6 -24.34 19.01 -38.82
N LEU A 7 -25.40 18.24 -39.15
CA LEU A 7 -25.83 17.10 -38.34
C LEU A 7 -24.79 15.97 -38.33
N VAL A 8 -24.17 15.67 -39.48
CA VAL A 8 -23.08 14.68 -39.55
C VAL A 8 -21.88 15.12 -38.73
N ILE A 9 -21.47 16.39 -38.81
CA ILE A 9 -20.35 16.92 -38.02
C ILE A 9 -20.65 16.84 -36.51
N ALA A 10 -21.85 17.24 -36.09
CA ALA A 10 -22.24 17.18 -34.68
C ALA A 10 -22.25 15.74 -34.14
N LEU A 11 -22.71 14.78 -34.93
CA LEU A 11 -22.76 13.37 -34.54
C LEU A 11 -21.36 12.76 -34.44
N VAL A 12 -20.47 13.08 -35.40
CA VAL A 12 -19.05 12.69 -35.35
C VAL A 12 -18.37 13.29 -34.11
N ALA A 13 -18.59 14.58 -33.82
CA ALA A 13 -18.03 15.23 -32.64
C ALA A 13 -18.51 14.59 -31.33
N ALA A 14 -19.80 14.25 -31.23
CA ALA A 14 -20.37 13.57 -30.07
C ALA A 14 -19.77 12.17 -29.87
N VAL A 15 -19.59 11.40 -30.95
CA VAL A 15 -18.93 10.08 -30.89
C VAL A 15 -17.48 10.22 -30.43
N ILE A 16 -16.71 11.14 -31.01
CA ILE A 16 -15.32 11.39 -30.60
C ILE A 16 -15.25 11.76 -29.12
N LEU A 17 -16.10 12.68 -28.64
CA LEU A 17 -16.15 13.09 -27.25
C LEU A 17 -16.52 11.93 -26.31
N SER A 18 -17.47 11.08 -26.71
CA SER A 18 -17.85 9.92 -25.91
C SER A 18 -16.72 8.89 -25.83
N CYS A 19 -16.02 8.63 -26.94
CA CYS A 19 -14.88 7.71 -26.99
C CYS A 19 -13.71 8.21 -26.15
N THR A 20 -13.42 9.51 -26.15
CA THR A 20 -12.33 10.09 -25.33
C THR A 20 -12.68 10.01 -23.85
N LEU A 21 -13.91 10.34 -23.46
CA LEU A 21 -14.36 10.21 -22.06
C LEU A 21 -14.33 8.76 -21.57
N ILE A 22 -14.77 7.81 -22.39
CA ILE A 22 -14.71 6.38 -22.07
C ILE A 22 -13.26 5.93 -21.92
N SER A 23 -12.38 6.35 -22.84
CA SER A 23 -10.95 6.01 -22.77
C SER A 23 -10.28 6.53 -21.51
N VAL A 24 -10.54 7.79 -21.14
CA VAL A 24 -10.03 8.39 -19.89
C VAL A 24 -10.58 7.66 -18.67
N ALA A 25 -11.87 7.30 -18.67
CA ALA A 25 -12.49 6.55 -17.58
C ALA A 25 -11.93 5.12 -17.44
N LEU A 26 -11.65 4.44 -18.56
CA LEU A 26 -11.06 3.11 -18.57
C LEU A 26 -9.60 3.13 -18.11
N ILE A 27 -8.81 4.09 -18.57
CA ILE A 27 -7.43 4.30 -18.13
C ILE A 27 -7.39 4.61 -16.63
N GLY A 28 -8.30 5.46 -16.14
CA GLY A 28 -8.44 5.75 -14.72
C GLY A 28 -8.87 4.55 -13.86
N ARG A 29 -9.48 3.52 -14.46
CA ARG A 29 -9.89 2.27 -13.78
C ARG A 29 -8.81 1.19 -13.79
N ALA A 30 -8.05 1.06 -14.88
CA ALA A 30 -7.04 0.01 -15.02
C ALA A 30 -5.88 0.20 -14.04
N GLY A 31 -5.53 1.46 -13.77
CA GLY A 31 -4.46 1.86 -12.88
C GLY A 31 -3.08 1.47 -13.40
N TYR A 32 -2.10 2.34 -13.21
CA TYR A 32 -0.73 2.05 -13.61
C TYR A 32 0.02 1.38 -12.45
N PRO A 33 0.84 0.34 -12.71
CA PRO A 33 1.68 -0.22 -11.66
C PRO A 33 2.67 0.85 -11.17
N THR A 34 2.89 0.85 -9.86
CA THR A 34 3.98 1.60 -9.21
C THR A 34 4.70 0.65 -8.26
N ARG A 35 6.03 0.65 -8.33
CA ARG A 35 6.88 -0.07 -7.40
C ARG A 35 7.22 0.83 -6.22
N LEU A 36 6.88 0.41 -5.01
CA LEU A 36 7.26 1.09 -3.77
C LEU A 36 8.37 0.28 -3.10
N VAL A 37 9.52 0.91 -2.87
CA VAL A 37 10.65 0.36 -2.12
C VAL A 37 10.74 1.09 -0.79
N LEU A 38 10.53 0.38 0.31
CA LEU A 38 10.68 0.90 1.67
C LEU A 38 11.96 0.36 2.28
N HIS A 39 12.85 1.25 2.71
CA HIS A 39 14.00 0.91 3.55
C HIS A 39 13.63 1.16 5.00
N VAL A 40 13.27 0.10 5.70
CA VAL A 40 12.78 0.18 7.07
C VAL A 40 13.94 0.03 8.04
N VAL A 41 14.17 1.06 8.85
CA VAL A 41 15.24 1.12 9.83
C VAL A 41 14.62 1.06 11.23
N PRO A 42 14.84 -0.02 12.00
CA PRO A 42 14.42 -0.05 13.40
C PRO A 42 15.30 0.90 14.22
N VAL A 43 14.67 1.79 14.99
CA VAL A 43 15.38 2.75 15.85
C VAL A 43 14.88 2.64 17.28
N SER A 44 15.73 2.92 18.27
CA SER A 44 15.34 3.01 19.68
C SER A 44 14.55 4.28 19.94
N GLU A 45 14.01 4.41 21.16
CA GLU A 45 13.38 5.66 21.62
C GLU A 45 14.36 6.85 21.62
N ASP A 46 15.66 6.58 21.75
CA ASP A 46 16.72 7.59 21.70
C ASP A 46 17.15 7.93 20.25
N GLY A 47 16.57 7.27 19.24
CA GLY A 47 16.89 7.47 17.82
C GLY A 47 18.07 6.64 17.31
N GLU A 48 18.64 5.75 18.13
CA GLU A 48 19.76 4.89 17.74
C GLU A 48 19.28 3.70 16.91
N ALA A 49 19.99 3.37 15.83
CA ALA A 49 19.66 2.22 15.00
C ALA A 49 19.82 0.91 15.79
N LEU A 50 18.77 0.07 15.76
CA LEU A 50 18.78 -1.22 16.43
C LEU A 50 19.22 -2.32 15.46
N THR A 51 20.08 -3.21 15.92
CA THR A 51 20.50 -4.40 15.17
C THR A 51 19.88 -5.66 15.76
N GLY A 52 19.55 -6.61 14.90
CA GLY A 52 18.97 -7.88 15.31
C GLY A 52 17.94 -8.41 14.33
N THR A 53 17.35 -9.55 14.68
CA THR A 53 16.30 -10.18 13.89
C THR A 53 14.93 -9.64 14.30
N PHE A 54 14.16 -9.18 13.32
CA PHE A 54 12.80 -8.67 13.51
C PHE A 54 11.82 -9.39 12.59
N ALA A 55 10.67 -9.76 13.14
CA ALA A 55 9.50 -10.04 12.35
C ALA A 55 8.92 -8.72 11.84
N VAL A 56 8.61 -8.69 10.55
CA VAL A 56 8.13 -7.51 9.84
C VAL A 56 6.78 -7.85 9.25
N VAL A 57 5.77 -7.04 9.54
CA VAL A 57 4.42 -7.19 9.00
C VAL A 57 3.98 -5.86 8.42
N VAL A 58 3.55 -5.85 7.15
CA VAL A 58 2.97 -4.66 6.53
C VAL A 58 1.49 -4.91 6.25
N ARG A 59 0.65 -4.01 6.76
CA ARG A 59 -0.80 -4.02 6.54
C ARG A 59 -1.19 -2.87 5.63
N ASN A 60 -2.01 -3.14 4.63
CA ASN A 60 -2.62 -2.12 3.79
C ASN A 60 -3.83 -1.51 4.50
N LEU A 61 -3.73 -0.22 4.80
CA LEU A 61 -4.79 0.61 5.40
C LEU A 61 -5.51 1.47 4.36
N THR A 62 -5.13 1.39 3.08
CA THR A 62 -5.78 2.13 2.00
C THR A 62 -7.26 1.77 1.93
N ASP A 63 -8.12 2.77 2.01
CA ASP A 63 -9.58 2.60 2.09
C ASP A 63 -10.03 1.70 3.25
N ALA A 64 -9.36 1.72 4.42
CA ALA A 64 -9.73 0.91 5.59
C ALA A 64 -11.20 1.12 6.02
N TRP A 65 -11.77 2.29 5.78
CA TRP A 65 -13.20 2.55 6.01
C TRP A 65 -14.15 1.70 5.14
N ARG A 66 -13.68 1.17 4.00
CA ARG A 66 -14.42 0.24 3.12
C ARG A 66 -14.16 -1.23 3.44
N LYS A 67 -13.07 -1.53 4.14
CA LYS A 67 -12.60 -2.90 4.40
C LYS A 67 -12.47 -3.08 5.91
N PRO A 68 -13.37 -3.85 6.57
CA PRO A 68 -13.34 -4.00 8.03
C PRO A 68 -12.03 -4.62 8.55
N ASN A 69 -11.27 -5.31 7.68
CA ASN A 69 -9.97 -5.87 8.00
C ASN A 69 -8.89 -5.28 7.09
N SER A 70 -7.83 -4.73 7.68
CA SER A 70 -6.60 -4.37 6.96
C SER A 70 -5.96 -5.64 6.39
N GLU A 71 -5.63 -5.64 5.10
CA GLU A 71 -5.00 -6.78 4.42
C GLU A 71 -3.50 -6.82 4.73
N VAL A 72 -2.97 -7.97 5.14
CA VAL A 72 -1.52 -8.17 5.27
C VAL A 72 -0.94 -8.34 3.87
N VAL A 73 -0.07 -7.42 3.46
CA VAL A 73 0.53 -7.39 2.11
C VAL A 73 2.00 -7.81 2.09
N TYR A 74 2.63 -7.90 3.27
CA TYR A 74 3.99 -8.40 3.41
C TYR A 74 4.20 -8.97 4.82
N THR A 75 4.93 -10.08 4.90
CA THR A 75 5.41 -10.66 6.15
C THR A 75 6.78 -11.28 5.92
N SER A 76 7.75 -11.01 6.79
CA SER A 76 9.09 -11.62 6.73
C SER A 76 9.74 -11.66 8.12
N LEU A 77 10.82 -12.43 8.23
CA LEU A 77 11.73 -12.43 9.37
C LEU A 77 13.11 -12.04 8.85
N GLU A 78 13.57 -10.85 9.21
CA GLU A 78 14.74 -10.20 8.58
C GLU A 78 15.77 -9.80 9.64
N TYR A 79 17.05 -9.91 9.30
CA TYR A 79 18.15 -9.42 10.13
C TYR A 79 18.55 -8.01 9.71
N CYS A 80 18.52 -7.07 10.66
CA CYS A 80 18.70 -5.64 10.43
C CYS A 80 20.09 -5.14 10.81
N PRO A 81 20.60 -4.14 10.07
CA PRO A 81 20.23 -2.75 10.39
C PRO A 81 19.25 -2.05 9.44
N SER A 82 18.96 -2.59 8.25
CA SER A 82 17.91 -2.07 7.35
C SER A 82 17.16 -3.21 6.65
N ILE A 83 15.82 -3.12 6.58
CA ILE A 83 14.93 -4.07 5.90
C ILE A 83 14.39 -3.45 4.63
N THR A 84 14.60 -4.10 3.49
CA THR A 84 14.05 -3.66 2.20
C THR A 84 12.73 -4.35 1.89
N ILE A 85 11.63 -3.59 1.83
CA ILE A 85 10.30 -4.08 1.49
C ILE A 85 9.91 -3.56 0.11
N VAL A 86 9.50 -4.45 -0.79
CA VAL A 86 9.03 -4.07 -2.13
C VAL A 86 7.54 -4.37 -2.26
N LEU A 87 6.73 -3.33 -2.51
CA LEU A 87 5.29 -3.44 -2.70
C LEU A 87 4.89 -2.97 -4.10
N ASN A 88 3.95 -3.68 -4.73
CA ASN A 88 3.37 -3.27 -6.00
C ASN A 88 2.05 -2.55 -5.75
N LEU A 89 2.03 -1.25 -6.06
CA LEU A 89 0.88 -0.38 -5.90
C LEU A 89 0.13 -0.24 -7.23
N ARG A 90 -1.20 -0.08 -7.14
CA ARG A 90 -2.02 0.34 -8.29
C ARG A 90 -2.30 1.82 -8.18
N ARG A 91 -1.76 2.62 -9.09
CA ARG A 91 -2.09 4.06 -9.20
C ARG A 91 -3.51 4.24 -9.67
N ARG A 92 -4.34 4.89 -8.86
CA ARG A 92 -5.69 5.29 -9.27
C ARG A 92 -5.77 6.81 -9.32
N TRP A 93 -6.12 7.34 -10.50
CA TRP A 93 -6.39 8.77 -10.65
C TRP A 93 -7.80 9.08 -10.15
N MET A 94 -7.90 10.01 -9.21
CA MET A 94 -9.16 10.42 -8.60
C MET A 94 -9.66 11.67 -9.34
N TRP A 95 -10.35 11.46 -10.45
CA TRP A 95 -10.75 12.53 -11.38
C TRP A 95 -11.56 13.67 -10.74
N TRP A 96 -12.27 13.41 -9.63
CA TRP A 96 -13.10 14.39 -8.94
C TRP A 96 -12.32 15.37 -8.06
N ASN A 97 -11.10 15.03 -7.64
CA ASN A 97 -10.26 15.92 -6.84
C ASN A 97 -8.92 16.24 -7.51
N GLY A 98 -8.62 15.67 -8.67
CA GLY A 98 -7.39 15.95 -9.42
C GLY A 98 -6.13 15.43 -8.75
N HIS A 99 -6.23 14.40 -7.90
CA HIS A 99 -5.09 13.80 -7.20
C HIS A 99 -4.99 12.30 -7.45
N TRP A 100 -3.80 11.73 -7.23
CA TRP A 100 -3.65 10.28 -7.14
C TRP A 100 -4.23 9.78 -5.82
N GLN A 101 -4.82 8.59 -5.83
CA GLN A 101 -5.27 7.94 -4.59
C GLN A 101 -4.07 7.73 -3.67
N LYS A 102 -4.14 8.29 -2.45
CA LYS A 102 -3.13 8.06 -1.43
C LYS A 102 -3.26 6.64 -0.89
N HIS A 103 -2.13 5.98 -0.73
CA HIS A 103 -2.02 4.69 -0.08
C HIS A 103 -1.52 4.87 1.34
N GLU A 104 -2.04 4.06 2.25
CA GLU A 104 -1.60 4.03 3.65
C GLU A 104 -1.22 2.60 4.03
N TYR A 105 -0.08 2.45 4.69
CA TYR A 105 0.44 1.17 5.16
C TYR A 105 0.84 1.28 6.62
N LEU A 106 0.49 0.29 7.42
CA LEU A 106 1.05 0.11 8.76
C LEU A 106 2.21 -0.86 8.67
N VAL A 107 3.41 -0.40 8.99
CA VAL A 107 4.62 -1.21 9.07
C VAL A 107 4.85 -1.54 10.53
N CYS A 108 4.75 -2.81 10.91
CA CYS A 108 4.99 -3.31 12.26
C CYS A 108 6.32 -4.08 12.28
N LEU A 109 7.16 -3.78 13.26
CA LEU A 109 8.40 -4.50 13.54
C LEU A 109 8.33 -5.03 14.97
N PHE A 110 8.68 -6.30 15.16
CA PHE A 110 8.72 -6.87 16.50
C PHE A 110 9.70 -8.02 16.61
N ASN A 111 10.21 -8.23 17.82
CA ASN A 111 10.93 -9.42 18.19
C ASN A 111 10.61 -9.76 19.66
N ASN A 112 11.43 -10.59 20.29
CA ASN A 112 11.20 -10.99 21.67
C ASN A 112 11.23 -9.80 22.65
N TRP A 113 11.96 -8.74 22.35
CA TRP A 113 12.27 -7.64 23.27
C TRP A 113 11.64 -6.31 22.88
N TYR A 114 11.32 -6.15 21.59
CA TYR A 114 10.96 -4.88 21.00
C TYR A 114 9.69 -5.02 20.16
N PHE A 115 8.87 -3.98 20.15
CA PHE A 115 7.76 -3.81 19.21
C PHE A 115 7.65 -2.33 18.84
N GLY A 116 7.31 -2.06 17.60
CA GLY A 116 7.01 -0.73 17.13
C GLY A 116 6.23 -0.78 15.83
N GLU A 117 5.54 0.31 15.54
CA GLU A 117 4.75 0.44 14.33
C GLU A 117 4.81 1.86 13.78
N ARG A 118 4.69 1.98 12.46
CA ARG A 118 4.64 3.27 11.78
C ARG A 118 3.68 3.25 10.62
N ILE A 119 2.85 4.28 10.54
CA ILE A 119 2.00 4.53 9.37
C ILE A 119 2.86 5.23 8.30
N VAL A 120 2.92 4.62 7.13
CA VAL A 120 3.57 5.13 5.92
C VAL A 120 2.48 5.54 4.94
N ARG A 121 2.50 6.80 4.52
CA ARG A 121 1.57 7.36 3.53
C ARG A 121 2.31 7.62 2.23
N VAL A 122 1.79 7.11 1.13
CA VAL A 122 2.41 7.22 -0.20
C VAL A 122 1.40 7.73 -1.20
N GLU A 123 1.76 8.78 -1.93
CA GLU A 123 1.03 9.20 -3.12
C GLU A 123 1.77 8.68 -4.35
N PRO A 124 1.22 7.68 -5.07
CA PRO A 124 1.93 7.04 -6.17
C PRO A 124 1.86 7.91 -7.42
N ASN A 125 2.67 8.96 -7.48
CA ASN A 125 2.78 9.89 -8.62
C ASN A 125 3.82 9.45 -9.67
N ALA A 126 4.70 8.51 -9.31
CA ALA A 126 5.75 7.97 -10.17
C ALA A 126 5.61 6.45 -10.39
N THR A 127 6.36 5.90 -11.36
CA THR A 127 6.43 4.45 -11.62
C THR A 127 7.22 3.70 -10.56
N GLU A 128 8.19 4.35 -9.93
CA GLU A 128 8.96 3.82 -8.80
C GLU A 128 9.07 4.91 -7.74
N ILE A 129 8.90 4.52 -6.48
CA ILE A 129 9.02 5.37 -5.31
C ILE A 129 9.89 4.63 -4.31
N GLU A 130 10.92 5.31 -3.82
CA GLU A 130 11.85 4.79 -2.82
C GLU A 130 11.83 5.72 -1.62
N MET A 131 11.75 5.16 -0.41
CA MET A 131 11.79 5.94 0.81
C MET A 131 12.35 5.15 1.99
N THR A 132 13.01 5.87 2.89
CA THR A 132 13.49 5.35 4.17
C THR A 132 12.47 5.64 5.26
N VAL A 133 12.17 4.64 6.08
CA VAL A 133 11.16 4.69 7.13
C VAL A 133 11.79 4.21 8.43
N GLU A 134 11.95 5.11 9.39
CA GLU A 134 12.41 4.75 10.72
C GLU A 134 11.23 4.26 11.56
N VAL A 135 11.33 3.08 12.17
CA VAL A 135 10.29 2.56 13.07
C VAL A 135 10.85 2.55 14.47
N VAL A 136 10.31 3.45 15.30
CA VAL A 136 10.67 3.55 16.72
C VAL A 136 10.16 2.30 17.43
N LEU A 137 11.09 1.58 18.06
CA LEU A 137 10.81 0.36 18.78
C LEU A 137 10.87 0.61 20.28
N HIS A 138 9.81 0.19 20.95
CA HIS A 138 9.69 0.25 22.40
C HIS A 138 10.12 -1.08 22.99
N ARG A 139 10.93 -1.03 24.05
CA ARG A 139 11.33 -2.23 24.77
C ARG A 139 10.16 -2.72 25.62
N HIS A 140 9.76 -3.96 25.42
CA HIS A 140 8.73 -4.58 26.26
C HIS A 140 9.37 -5.43 27.37
N PRO A 141 9.16 -5.07 28.65
CA PRO A 141 9.66 -5.85 29.77
C PRO A 141 8.80 -7.12 29.92
N GLY A 142 9.23 -8.22 29.30
CA GLY A 142 8.55 -9.50 29.51
C GLY A 142 8.85 -10.62 28.52
N GLY A 143 9.51 -10.35 27.38
CA GLY A 143 9.53 -11.33 26.31
C GLY A 143 8.14 -11.46 25.71
N HIS A 144 7.96 -11.29 24.40
CA HIS A 144 6.64 -11.43 23.80
C HIS A 144 6.14 -12.88 23.95
N ARG A 145 5.40 -13.19 25.02
CA ARG A 145 4.57 -14.40 25.20
C ARG A 145 3.30 -14.32 24.32
N SER A 146 3.42 -13.75 23.13
CA SER A 146 2.32 -13.55 22.17
C SER A 146 2.48 -14.51 20.99
N ASN A 147 2.29 -15.80 21.25
CA ASN A 147 2.07 -16.82 20.21
C ASN A 147 0.58 -17.07 19.95
N ARG A 148 -0.33 -16.14 20.32
CA ARG A 148 -1.79 -16.46 20.34
C ARG A 148 -2.74 -15.54 19.57
N ALA A 149 -2.27 -14.50 18.88
CA ALA A 149 -3.21 -13.59 18.18
C ALA A 149 -2.88 -13.30 16.70
N LEU A 150 -1.83 -13.90 16.13
CA LEU A 150 -1.44 -13.70 14.73
C LEU A 150 -1.20 -15.01 13.96
N ALA A 151 -1.79 -16.12 14.43
CA ALA A 151 -1.97 -17.27 13.56
C ALA A 151 -3.09 -16.95 12.56
N PRO A 152 -2.89 -17.06 11.24
CA PRO A 152 -4.01 -17.14 10.33
C PRO A 152 -4.85 -18.36 10.77
N ALA A 153 -6.16 -18.20 10.85
CA ALA A 153 -7.06 -19.33 11.05
C ALA A 153 -6.83 -20.32 9.90
N MET A 154 -6.02 -21.36 10.15
CA MET A 154 -5.91 -22.47 9.22
C MET A 154 -7.25 -23.21 9.24
N PRO A 155 -7.88 -23.45 8.08
CA PRO A 155 -9.04 -24.33 8.02
C PRO A 155 -8.57 -25.75 8.35
N CYS A 156 -9.11 -26.30 9.42
CA CYS A 156 -9.01 -27.71 9.75
C CYS A 156 -9.73 -28.51 8.65
N HIS A 157 -9.00 -29.02 7.67
CA HIS A 157 -9.48 -30.17 6.90
C HIS A 157 -9.16 -31.43 7.68
N SER A 158 -10.21 -32.03 8.25
CA SER A 158 -10.18 -33.40 8.76
C SER A 158 -10.03 -34.39 7.61
N PRO A 159 -9.17 -35.41 7.71
CA PRO A 159 -9.21 -36.53 6.78
C PRO A 159 -10.33 -37.50 7.22
N THR A 160 -11.19 -37.84 6.26
CA THR A 160 -11.92 -39.11 6.24
C THR A 160 -11.38 -39.94 5.09
#